data_AF-A0A271M438-F1
#
_entry.id   AF-A0A271M438-F1
#
_cell.length_a   1.000
_cell.length_b   1.000
_cell.length_c   1.000
_cell.angle_alpha   90.00
_cell.angle_beta   90.00
_cell.angle_gamma   90.00
#
_symmetry.space_group_name_H-M   'P 1'
#
loop_
_entity.id
_entity.type
_entity.pdbx_description
1 polymer ?
#
loop_
_entity_poly.entity_id
_entity_poly.type
_entity_poly.pdbx_seq_one_letter_code
_entity_poly.pdbx_strand_id
1 'polypeptide(L)'
;MFETLKSLSAGIVTWLGIVLTIWFAYYTFRYQLTTSVKKEQLHKVYLPMFKLMEPFLYKNVEDIGIPRLNTLLNELDKICEAHYELVEPRIISYIKKVRNLLSNSDYDESELNEVYKRLCSKIDFGFESTRKRLGLPVRNAYYKLDEVQYEDKFKLTYYIFLISWKNIAFLLFMYLLLDWLVF
;
A
#
# COMPACT_ATOMS: atom_id res chain seq x y z
N MET A 1 50.73 15.60 -1.98
CA MET A 1 49.38 16.07 -1.61
C MET A 1 48.29 15.64 -2.61
N PHE A 2 48.53 15.74 -3.92
CA PHE A 2 47.53 15.33 -4.94
C PHE A 2 47.35 13.80 -5.02
N GLU A 3 48.43 13.03 -4.91
CA GLU A 3 48.37 11.55 -4.94
C GLU A 3 47.70 10.95 -3.70
N THR A 4 47.90 11.58 -2.53
CA THR A 4 47.26 11.16 -1.26
C THR A 4 45.75 11.43 -1.29
N LEU A 5 45.31 12.50 -1.94
CA LEU A 5 43.88 12.77 -2.17
C LEU A 5 43.24 11.77 -3.14
N LYS A 6 43.98 11.39 -4.20
CA LYS A 6 43.52 10.40 -5.19
C LYS A 6 43.41 9.00 -4.59
N SER A 7 44.36 8.58 -3.75
CA SER A 7 44.30 7.29 -3.05
C SER A 7 43.19 7.24 -2.00
N LEU A 8 42.95 8.33 -1.26
CA LEU A 8 41.80 8.48 -0.36
C LEU A 8 40.46 8.35 -1.12
N SER A 9 40.33 9.03 -2.27
CA SER A 9 39.11 8.94 -3.09
C SER A 9 38.85 7.52 -3.63
N ALA A 10 39.91 6.80 -4.04
CA ALA A 10 39.81 5.42 -4.51
C ALA A 10 39.42 4.47 -3.38
N GLY A 11 39.96 4.66 -2.17
CA GLY A 11 39.57 3.90 -0.99
C GLY A 11 38.09 4.06 -0.65
N ILE A 12 37.58 5.29 -0.65
CA ILE A 12 36.16 5.59 -0.38
C ILE A 12 35.24 4.92 -1.41
N VAL A 13 35.55 5.03 -2.70
CA VAL A 13 34.76 4.39 -3.77
C VAL A 13 34.73 2.87 -3.62
N THR A 14 35.85 2.27 -3.24
CA THR A 14 35.95 0.82 -3.03
C THR A 14 35.07 0.38 -1.86
N TRP A 15 35.15 1.08 -0.72
CA TRP A 15 34.31 0.80 0.45
C TRP A 15 32.82 0.99 0.16
N LEU A 16 32.45 2.04 -0.58
CA LEU A 16 31.07 2.24 -1.04
C LEU A 16 30.59 1.09 -1.92
N GLY A 17 31.44 0.62 -2.85
CA GLY A 17 31.14 -0.53 -3.70
C GLY A 17 30.90 -1.81 -2.88
N ILE A 18 31.74 -2.06 -1.88
CA ILE A 18 31.60 -3.21 -0.96
C ILE A 18 30.29 -3.12 -0.18
N VAL A 19 29.99 -1.97 0.43
CA VAL A 19 28.76 -1.75 1.20
C VAL A 19 27.53 -1.93 0.32
N LEU A 20 27.53 -1.37 -0.89
CA LEU A 20 26.43 -1.54 -1.84
C LEU A 20 26.24 -3.01 -2.22
N THR A 21 27.33 -3.73 -2.51
CA THR A 21 27.26 -5.15 -2.87
C THR A 21 26.68 -6.00 -1.73
N ILE A 22 27.14 -5.77 -0.49
CA ILE A 22 26.60 -6.46 0.69
C ILE A 22 25.12 -6.14 0.87
N TRP A 23 24.73 -4.87 0.68
CA TRP A 23 23.34 -4.44 0.79
C TRP A 23 22.45 -5.10 -0.28
N PHE A 24 22.89 -5.15 -1.54
CA PHE A 24 22.17 -5.83 -2.61
C PHE A 24 22.06 -7.34 -2.38
N ALA A 25 23.14 -7.99 -1.94
CA ALA A 25 23.15 -9.41 -1.62
C ALA A 25 22.15 -9.71 -0.49
N TYR A 26 22.18 -8.93 0.60
CA TYR A 26 21.23 -9.04 1.70
C TYR A 26 19.79 -8.85 1.23
N TYR A 27 19.52 -7.81 0.43
CA TYR A 27 18.19 -7.53 -0.08
C TYR A 27 17.64 -8.68 -0.93
N THR A 28 18.46 -9.20 -1.84
CA THR A 28 18.09 -10.30 -2.76
C THR A 28 17.86 -11.60 -2.01
N PHE A 29 18.74 -11.93 -1.06
CA PHE A 29 18.59 -13.14 -0.25
C PHE A 29 17.33 -13.09 0.62
N ARG A 30 17.08 -11.95 1.29
CA ARG A 30 15.83 -11.74 2.05
C ARG A 30 14.60 -11.77 1.16
N TYR A 31 14.71 -11.28 -0.07
CA TYR A 31 13.64 -11.38 -1.06
C TYR A 31 13.26 -12.82 -1.35
N GLN A 32 14.24 -13.67 -1.67
CA GLN A 32 14.00 -15.09 -1.94
C GLN A 32 13.40 -15.82 -0.74
N LEU A 33 13.98 -15.65 0.45
CA LEU A 33 13.50 -16.31 1.67
C LEU A 33 12.04 -15.97 2.03
N THR A 34 11.64 -14.72 1.79
CA THR A 34 10.29 -14.26 2.15
C THR A 34 9.25 -14.51 1.07
N THR A 35 9.64 -14.93 -0.13
CA THR A 35 8.73 -15.09 -1.27
C THR A 35 7.66 -16.16 -1.00
N SER A 36 8.03 -17.31 -0.42
CA SER A 36 7.06 -18.37 -0.10
C SER A 36 6.00 -17.88 0.90
N VAL A 37 6.44 -17.25 1.98
CA VAL A 37 5.54 -16.68 2.99
C VAL A 37 4.64 -15.61 2.37
N LYS A 38 5.19 -14.74 1.52
CA LYS A 38 4.40 -13.70 0.84
C LYS A 38 3.35 -14.27 -0.12
N LYS A 39 3.67 -15.38 -0.79
CA LYS A 39 2.73 -16.12 -1.62
C LYS A 39 1.58 -16.69 -0.79
N GLU A 40 1.90 -17.30 0.35
CA GLU A 40 0.87 -17.79 1.28
C GLU A 40 0.01 -16.66 1.84
N GLN A 41 0.64 -15.58 2.30
CA GLN A 41 -0.05 -14.39 2.77
C GLN A 41 -1.01 -13.82 1.72
N LEU A 42 -0.59 -13.72 0.46
CA LEU A 42 -1.45 -13.24 -0.61
C LEU A 42 -2.65 -14.18 -0.79
N HIS A 43 -2.43 -15.47 -1.02
CA HIS A 43 -3.50 -16.38 -1.42
C HIS A 43 -4.44 -16.78 -0.29
N LYS A 44 -3.92 -16.94 0.93
CA LYS A 44 -4.71 -17.39 2.09
C LYS A 44 -5.35 -16.24 2.87
N VAL A 45 -4.76 -15.05 2.84
CA VAL A 45 -5.19 -13.92 3.69
C VAL A 45 -5.62 -12.72 2.87
N TYR A 46 -4.68 -12.04 2.20
CA TYR A 46 -4.97 -10.72 1.64
C TYR A 46 -5.89 -10.76 0.42
N LEU A 47 -5.79 -11.77 -0.44
CA LEU A 47 -6.69 -11.96 -1.58
C LEU A 47 -8.14 -12.22 -1.15
N PRO A 48 -8.44 -13.20 -0.26
CA PRO A 48 -9.81 -13.40 0.17
C PRO A 48 -10.36 -12.20 0.96
N MET A 49 -9.57 -11.59 1.86
CA MET A 49 -9.99 -10.38 2.56
C MET A 49 -10.31 -9.24 1.59
N PHE A 50 -9.44 -9.01 0.60
CA PHE A 50 -9.63 -7.96 -0.39
C PHE A 50 -10.88 -8.22 -1.22
N LYS A 51 -11.10 -9.44 -1.73
CA LYS A 51 -12.32 -9.78 -2.50
C LYS A 51 -13.61 -9.54 -1.73
N LEU A 52 -13.62 -9.82 -0.43
CA LEU A 52 -14.77 -9.55 0.43
C LEU A 52 -15.02 -8.05 0.61
N MET A 53 -13.93 -7.28 0.76
CA MET A 53 -13.98 -5.86 1.10
C MET A 53 -14.05 -4.94 -0.12
N GLU A 54 -13.63 -5.38 -1.30
CA GLU A 54 -13.49 -4.56 -2.51
C GLU A 54 -14.73 -3.72 -2.84
N PRO A 55 -15.97 -4.27 -2.78
CA PRO A 55 -17.17 -3.47 -3.07
C PRO A 55 -17.51 -2.41 -2.01
N PHE A 56 -16.90 -2.48 -0.83
CA PHE A 56 -17.15 -1.61 0.32
C PHE A 56 -15.93 -0.79 0.72
N LEU A 57 -14.81 -0.97 0.01
CA LEU A 57 -13.52 -0.40 0.36
C LEU A 57 -13.62 1.12 0.44
N TYR A 58 -13.30 1.69 1.60
CA TYR A 58 -13.34 3.13 1.90
C TYR A 58 -14.72 3.82 1.81
N LYS A 59 -15.82 3.07 1.62
CA LYS A 59 -17.18 3.62 1.75
C LYS A 59 -17.47 3.99 3.21
N ASN A 60 -18.41 4.89 3.43
CA ASN A 60 -18.85 5.19 4.79
C ASN A 60 -19.68 4.02 5.33
N VAL A 61 -19.64 3.80 6.63
CA VAL A 61 -20.31 2.69 7.30
C VAL A 61 -21.83 2.77 7.15
N GLU A 62 -22.37 3.98 7.09
CA GLU A 62 -23.78 4.27 6.76
C GLU A 62 -24.20 3.63 5.43
N ASP A 63 -23.39 3.82 4.38
CA ASP A 63 -23.66 3.31 3.03
C ASP A 63 -23.61 1.78 2.97
N ILE A 64 -22.82 1.15 3.85
CA ILE A 64 -22.66 -0.30 3.93
C ILE A 64 -23.82 -0.93 4.71
N GLY A 65 -24.27 -0.25 5.76
CA GLY A 65 -25.25 -0.72 6.73
C GLY A 65 -24.64 -1.66 7.79
N ILE A 66 -25.03 -1.46 9.04
CA ILE A 66 -24.53 -2.20 10.21
C ILE A 66 -24.67 -3.73 10.09
N PRO A 67 -25.81 -4.30 9.63
CA PRO A 67 -25.94 -5.76 9.50
C PRO A 67 -24.90 -6.34 8.54
N ARG A 68 -24.67 -5.66 7.41
CA ARG A 68 -23.70 -6.09 6.40
C ARG A 68 -22.28 -5.93 6.87
N LEU A 69 -21.96 -4.82 7.55
CA LEU A 69 -20.67 -4.62 8.17
C LEU A 69 -20.36 -5.74 9.18
N ASN A 70 -21.32 -6.13 10.02
CA ASN A 70 -21.14 -7.25 10.95
C ASN A 70 -20.88 -8.57 10.22
N THR A 71 -21.58 -8.85 9.11
CA THR A 71 -21.27 -10.02 8.27
C THR A 71 -19.84 -9.98 7.73
N LEU A 72 -19.40 -8.83 7.21
CA LEU A 72 -18.03 -8.67 6.72
C LEU A 72 -17.00 -8.90 7.83
N LEU A 73 -17.19 -8.32 9.01
CA LEU A 73 -16.28 -8.51 10.16
C LEU A 73 -16.23 -9.98 10.59
N ASN A 74 -17.36 -10.70 10.58
CA ASN A 74 -17.39 -12.13 10.87
C ASN A 74 -16.59 -12.95 9.86
N GLU A 75 -16.73 -12.67 8.56
CA GLU A 75 -15.95 -13.37 7.52
C GLU A 75 -14.46 -13.02 7.59
N LEU A 76 -14.12 -11.77 7.90
CA LEU A 76 -12.73 -11.37 8.12
C LEU A 76 -12.11 -12.07 9.34
N ASP A 77 -12.85 -12.19 10.44
CA ASP A 77 -12.40 -12.90 11.63
C ASP A 77 -12.13 -14.38 11.35
N LYS A 78 -12.98 -15.06 10.56
CA LYS A 78 -12.73 -16.45 10.14
C LYS A 78 -11.39 -16.59 9.40
N ILE A 79 -11.05 -15.64 8.53
CA ILE A 79 -9.76 -15.63 7.82
C ILE A 79 -8.62 -15.37 8.81
N CYS A 80 -8.80 -14.41 9.72
CA CYS A 80 -7.82 -14.09 10.77
C CYS A 80 -7.52 -15.30 11.67
N GLU A 81 -8.54 -16.02 12.11
CA GLU A 81 -8.40 -17.20 12.98
C GLU A 81 -7.74 -18.37 12.25
N ALA A 82 -8.14 -18.65 11.01
CA ALA A 82 -7.57 -19.74 10.21
C ALA A 82 -6.09 -19.52 9.87
N HIS A 83 -5.64 -18.28 9.79
CA HIS A 83 -4.32 -17.91 9.28
C HIS A 83 -3.63 -16.85 10.15
N TYR A 84 -3.80 -16.92 11.47
CA TYR A 84 -3.35 -15.90 12.43
C TYR A 84 -1.89 -15.47 12.24
N GLU A 85 -0.98 -16.41 12.04
CA GLU A 85 0.47 -16.15 11.84
C GLU A 85 0.79 -15.39 10.54
N LEU A 86 -0.09 -15.48 9.55
CA LEU A 86 0.08 -14.86 8.24
C LEU A 86 -0.53 -13.45 8.19
N VAL A 87 -1.39 -13.10 9.15
CA VAL A 87 -2.16 -11.84 9.17
C VAL A 87 -1.36 -10.73 9.84
N GLU A 88 -1.44 -9.51 9.31
CA GLU A 88 -0.86 -8.34 10.00
C GLU A 88 -1.64 -8.07 11.30
N PRO A 89 -0.99 -8.01 12.48
CA PRO A 89 -1.68 -7.84 13.77
C PRO A 89 -2.56 -6.59 13.85
N ARG A 90 -2.23 -5.54 13.08
CA ARG A 90 -3.04 -4.32 13.01
C ARG A 90 -4.42 -4.56 12.41
N ILE A 91 -4.59 -5.50 11.47
CA ILE A 91 -5.90 -5.84 10.90
C ILE A 91 -6.80 -6.40 12.00
N ILE A 92 -6.29 -7.36 12.77
CA ILE A 92 -7.00 -7.97 13.91
C ILE A 92 -7.38 -6.89 14.94
N SER A 93 -6.44 -5.99 15.25
CA SER A 93 -6.69 -4.87 16.17
C SER A 93 -7.80 -3.95 15.67
N TYR A 94 -7.82 -3.60 14.37
CA TYR A 94 -8.85 -2.74 13.82
C TYR A 94 -10.22 -3.43 13.76
N ILE A 95 -10.29 -4.72 13.40
CA ILE A 95 -11.55 -5.49 13.44
C ILE A 95 -12.15 -5.44 14.85
N LYS A 96 -11.33 -5.70 15.88
CA LYS A 96 -11.75 -5.61 17.28
C LYS A 96 -12.25 -4.21 17.65
N LYS A 97 -11.56 -3.16 17.21
CA LYS A 97 -11.97 -1.77 17.47
C LYS A 97 -13.31 -1.43 16.82
N VAL A 98 -13.51 -1.81 15.56
CA VAL A 98 -14.81 -1.60 14.88
C VAL A 98 -15.93 -2.30 15.64
N ARG A 99 -15.74 -3.56 16.05
CA ARG A 99 -16.74 -4.30 16.85
C ARG A 99 -17.06 -3.62 18.18
N ASN A 100 -16.02 -3.18 18.90
CA ASN A 100 -16.21 -2.50 20.18
C ASN A 100 -17.01 -1.20 20.02
N LEU A 101 -16.75 -0.43 18.97
CA LEU A 101 -17.52 0.77 18.67
C LEU A 101 -18.98 0.42 18.35
N LEU A 102 -19.22 -0.59 17.50
CA LEU A 102 -20.57 -1.05 17.17
C LEU A 102 -21.37 -1.58 18.37
N SER A 103 -20.69 -2.07 19.41
CA SER A 103 -21.36 -2.56 20.63
C SER A 103 -21.79 -1.44 21.59
N ASN A 104 -21.24 -0.23 21.43
CA ASN A 104 -21.64 0.91 22.25
C ASN A 104 -22.93 1.52 21.67
N SER A 105 -23.94 1.75 22.50
CA SER A 105 -25.24 2.29 22.03
C SER A 105 -25.18 3.75 21.54
N ASP A 106 -24.12 4.48 21.91
CA ASP A 106 -23.91 5.90 21.59
C ASP A 106 -22.53 6.08 20.92
N TYR A 107 -22.27 5.30 19.88
CA TYR A 107 -20.97 5.37 19.19
C TYR A 107 -20.88 6.62 18.33
N ASP A 108 -19.67 7.23 18.29
CA ASP A 108 -19.38 8.29 17.33
C ASP A 108 -19.20 7.68 15.93
N GLU A 109 -20.10 8.04 15.03
CA GLU A 109 -20.09 7.62 13.62
C GLU A 109 -18.84 8.09 12.87
N SER A 110 -18.30 9.26 13.21
CA SER A 110 -17.06 9.77 12.63
C SER A 110 -15.88 8.88 13.05
N GLU A 111 -15.81 8.51 14.33
CA GLU A 111 -14.78 7.60 14.85
C GLU A 111 -14.90 6.22 14.20
N LEU A 112 -16.11 5.68 14.09
CA LEU A 112 -16.37 4.38 13.46
C LEU A 112 -15.90 4.37 12.00
N ASN A 113 -16.25 5.40 11.24
CA ASN A 113 -15.81 5.58 9.86
C ASN A 113 -14.29 5.69 9.74
N GLU A 114 -13.63 6.42 10.64
CA GLU A 114 -12.17 6.55 10.64
C GLU A 114 -11.49 5.20 10.91
N VAL A 115 -11.93 4.46 11.93
CA VAL A 115 -11.38 3.14 12.26
C VAL A 115 -11.64 2.15 11.13
N TYR A 116 -12.82 2.19 10.51
CA TYR A 116 -13.15 1.37 9.34
C TYR A 116 -12.25 1.69 8.13
N LYS A 117 -12.01 2.97 7.83
CA LYS A 117 -11.10 3.40 6.75
C LYS A 117 -9.66 2.93 7.02
N ARG A 118 -9.20 2.97 8.26
CA ARG A 118 -7.89 2.42 8.66
C ARG A 118 -7.82 0.90 8.45
N LEU A 119 -8.88 0.16 8.75
CA LEU A 119 -8.99 -1.27 8.43
C LEU A 119 -8.87 -1.51 6.91
N CYS A 120 -9.67 -0.78 6.11
CA CYS A 120 -9.61 -0.83 4.65
C CYS A 120 -8.20 -0.56 4.14
N SER A 121 -7.54 0.47 4.66
CA SER A 121 -6.18 0.88 4.30
C SER A 121 -5.15 -0.24 4.55
N LYS A 122 -5.29 -0.98 5.66
CA LYS A 122 -4.41 -2.13 5.94
C LYS A 122 -4.65 -3.32 5.02
N ILE A 123 -5.91 -3.66 4.72
CA ILE A 123 -6.23 -4.75 3.81
C ILE A 123 -5.77 -4.41 2.38
N ASP A 124 -6.09 -3.20 1.91
CA ASP A 124 -5.66 -2.67 0.61
C ASP A 124 -4.13 -2.69 0.47
N PHE A 125 -3.42 -2.14 1.45
CA PHE A 125 -1.96 -2.15 1.46
C PHE A 125 -1.39 -3.57 1.50
N GLY A 126 -1.93 -4.47 2.33
CA GLY A 126 -1.49 -5.86 2.42
C GLY A 126 -1.65 -6.59 1.07
N PHE A 127 -2.77 -6.39 0.41
CA PHE A 127 -3.06 -6.94 -0.92
C PHE A 127 -2.10 -6.40 -1.99
N GLU A 128 -1.97 -5.08 -2.13
CA GLU A 128 -1.12 -4.46 -3.15
C GLU A 128 0.37 -4.75 -2.90
N SER A 129 0.82 -4.66 -1.65
CA SER A 129 2.22 -4.87 -1.29
C SER A 129 2.66 -6.32 -1.52
N THR A 130 1.82 -7.30 -1.20
CA THR A 130 2.13 -8.71 -1.46
C THR A 130 2.12 -9.04 -2.95
N ARG A 131 1.16 -8.52 -3.73
CA ARG A 131 1.16 -8.65 -5.19
C ARG A 131 2.40 -8.03 -5.83
N LYS A 132 2.72 -6.79 -5.48
CA LYS A 132 3.92 -6.09 -5.95
C LYS A 132 5.19 -6.87 -5.60
N ARG A 133 5.27 -7.39 -4.36
CA ARG A 133 6.40 -8.20 -3.91
C ARG A 133 6.56 -9.48 -4.72
N LEU A 134 5.48 -10.06 -5.22
CA LEU A 134 5.48 -11.28 -6.03
C LEU A 134 5.59 -11.02 -7.55
N GLY A 135 5.75 -9.76 -7.98
CA GLY A 135 5.79 -9.41 -9.40
C GLY A 135 4.44 -9.54 -10.12
N LEU A 136 3.33 -9.58 -9.37
CA LEU A 136 1.99 -9.67 -9.92
C LEU A 136 1.45 -8.27 -10.31
N PRO A 137 0.53 -8.18 -11.28
CA PRO A 137 -0.12 -6.92 -11.63
C PRO A 137 -0.80 -6.28 -10.42
N VAL A 138 -0.63 -4.97 -10.26
CA VAL A 138 -1.23 -4.15 -9.19
C VAL A 138 -2.30 -3.24 -9.76
N ARG A 139 -3.29 -2.83 -8.96
CA ARG A 139 -4.30 -1.87 -9.42
C ARG A 139 -3.65 -0.53 -9.70
N ASN A 140 -3.89 0.01 -10.89
CA ASN A 140 -3.37 1.32 -11.27
C ASN A 140 -4.23 2.46 -10.66
N ALA A 141 -3.72 3.69 -10.75
CA ALA A 141 -4.43 4.86 -10.23
C ALA A 141 -5.79 5.08 -10.91
N TYR A 142 -5.91 4.78 -12.22
CA TYR A 142 -7.18 4.91 -12.95
C TYR A 142 -8.28 4.02 -12.35
N TYR A 143 -8.00 2.74 -12.16
CA TYR A 143 -8.94 1.79 -11.55
C TYR A 143 -9.38 2.26 -10.15
N LYS A 144 -8.43 2.71 -9.33
CA LYS A 144 -8.75 3.20 -7.98
C LYS A 144 -9.63 4.46 -7.98
N LEU A 145 -9.52 5.30 -9.00
CA LEU A 145 -10.39 6.48 -9.14
C LEU A 145 -11.77 6.11 -9.67
N ASP A 146 -11.84 5.22 -10.67
CA ASP A 146 -13.09 4.77 -11.28
C ASP A 146 -13.99 4.06 -10.26
N GLU A 147 -13.40 3.22 -9.41
CA GLU A 147 -14.09 2.51 -8.32
C GLU A 147 -14.23 3.36 -7.03
N VAL A 148 -13.79 4.63 -7.03
CA VAL A 148 -13.84 5.54 -5.87
C VAL A 148 -13.13 4.97 -4.63
N GLN A 149 -12.03 4.24 -4.84
CA GLN A 149 -11.27 3.53 -3.80
C GLN A 149 -10.10 4.36 -3.27
N TYR A 150 -10.40 5.46 -2.58
CA TYR A 150 -9.41 6.31 -1.92
C TYR A 150 -9.81 6.68 -0.48
N GLU A 151 -8.83 6.67 0.42
CA GLU A 151 -9.05 6.89 1.87
C GLU A 151 -9.46 8.32 2.19
N ASP A 152 -8.82 9.29 1.53
CA ASP A 152 -8.97 10.71 1.80
C ASP A 152 -8.75 11.56 0.53
N LYS A 153 -9.02 12.87 0.67
CA LYS A 153 -8.82 13.84 -0.41
C LYS A 153 -7.35 14.00 -0.82
N PHE A 154 -6.39 13.71 0.07
CA PHE A 154 -4.97 13.79 -0.27
C PHE A 154 -4.56 12.64 -1.21
N LYS A 155 -5.02 11.42 -0.96
CA LYS A 155 -4.83 10.27 -1.85
C LYS A 155 -5.51 10.48 -3.20
N LEU A 156 -6.70 11.07 -3.21
CA LEU A 156 -7.37 11.48 -4.45
C LEU A 156 -6.47 12.42 -5.28
N THR A 157 -6.00 13.51 -4.68
CA THR A 157 -5.08 14.46 -5.34
C THR A 157 -3.79 13.79 -5.80
N TYR A 158 -3.24 12.89 -4.98
CA TYR A 158 -2.05 12.11 -5.34
C TYR A 158 -2.30 11.20 -6.56
N TYR A 159 -3.45 10.52 -6.64
CA TYR A 159 -3.79 9.69 -7.80
C TYR A 159 -4.02 10.51 -9.06
N ILE A 160 -4.70 11.66 -8.96
CA ILE A 160 -4.85 12.61 -10.08
C ILE A 160 -3.48 13.10 -10.55
N PHE A 161 -2.58 13.43 -9.62
CA PHE A 161 -1.22 13.84 -9.95
C PHE A 161 -0.44 12.74 -10.66
N LEU A 162 -0.48 11.49 -10.17
CA LEU A 162 0.21 10.36 -10.80
C LEU A 162 -0.25 10.12 -12.24
N ILE A 163 -1.53 10.33 -12.52
CA ILE A 163 -2.12 10.19 -13.85
C ILE A 163 -1.64 11.33 -14.76
N SER A 164 -1.67 12.56 -14.26
CA SER A 164 -1.43 13.76 -15.06
C SER A 164 0.05 14.15 -15.19
N TRP A 165 0.94 13.66 -14.31
CA TRP A 165 2.34 14.09 -14.25
C TRP A 165 3.09 13.89 -15.58
N LYS A 166 2.84 12.79 -16.29
CA LYS A 166 3.47 12.54 -17.59
C LYS A 166 3.08 13.58 -18.63
N ASN A 167 1.81 13.98 -18.65
CA ASN A 167 1.31 14.99 -19.55
C ASN A 167 1.89 16.37 -19.20
N ILE A 168 1.96 16.69 -17.91
CA ILE A 168 2.59 17.94 -17.42
C ILE A 168 4.08 17.98 -17.80
N ALA A 169 4.82 16.90 -17.57
CA ALA A 169 6.23 16.81 -17.94
C ALA A 169 6.44 16.94 -19.46
N PHE A 170 5.56 16.34 -20.27
CA PHE A 170 5.59 16.48 -21.72
C PHE A 170 5.33 17.93 -22.16
N LEU A 171 4.33 18.61 -21.59
CA LEU A 171 4.04 20.01 -21.90
C LEU A 171 5.20 20.93 -21.51
N LEU A 172 5.82 20.71 -20.34
CA LEU A 172 7.00 21.44 -19.90
C LEU A 172 8.19 21.21 -20.85
N PHE A 173 8.41 19.97 -21.28
CA PHE A 173 9.45 19.65 -22.25
C PHE A 173 9.21 20.33 -23.59
N MET A 174 7.97 20.33 -24.09
CA MET A 174 7.59 21.01 -25.33
C MET A 174 7.77 22.53 -25.23
N TYR A 175 7.41 23.11 -24.09
CA TYR A 175 7.63 24.54 -23.82
C TYR A 175 9.12 24.90 -23.87
N LEU A 176 9.98 24.14 -23.18
CA LEU A 176 11.43 24.35 -23.20
C LEU A 176 12.04 24.18 -24.59
N LEU A 177 11.54 23.24 -25.39
CA LEU A 177 11.97 23.06 -26.79
C LEU A 177 11.60 24.26 -27.65
N LEU A 178 10.39 24.81 -27.51
CA LEU A 178 9.96 25.98 -28.25
C LEU A 178 10.77 27.22 -27.86
N ASP A 179 11.01 27.45 -26.57
CA ASP A 179 11.86 28.54 -26.08
C ASP A 179 13.28 28.43 -26.63
N TRP A 180 13.84 27.21 -26.74
CA TRP A 180 15.15 26.98 -27.35
C TRP A 180 15.18 27.21 -28.87
N LEU A 181 14.09 26.95 -29.58
CA LEU A 181 14.01 27.16 -31.03
C LEU A 181 13.77 28.63 -31.42
N VAL A 182 13.20 29.43 -30.50
CA VAL A 182 12.90 30.85 -30.71
C VAL A 182 14.11 31.76 -30.38
N PHE A 183 15.09 31.26 -29.63
CA PHE A 183 16.36 31.93 -29.31
C PHE A 183 17.52 31.42 -30.16
#